data_AF-A0A8B8L981-F1
#
_entry.id   AF-A0A8B8L981-F1
#
_cell.length_a   1.000
_cell.length_b   1.000
_cell.length_c   1.000
_cell.angle_alpha   90.00
_cell.angle_beta   90.00
_cell.angle_gamma   90.00
#
_symmetry.space_group_name_H-M   'P 1'
#
loop_
_entity.id
_entity.type
_entity.pdbx_description
1 polymer ?
#
loop_
_entity_poly.entity_id
_entity_poly.type
_entity_poly.pdbx_seq_one_letter_code
_entity_poly.pdbx_strand_id
1 'polypeptide(L)'
;MQQGEGSETEVTWEDQQNINKFGRLNNRFHELEDDVKIAKETNDNLEDASNELILTDEEVVRFQIGEVFAHVPKDEVEDKIEQMKEVTSQKLEKLEEEKESVLAQMTELKKILYAKFKDSINLEED
;
A
#
# COMPACT_ATOMS: atom_id res chain seq x y z
N MET A 1 -8.79 -19.21 43.23
CA MET A 1 -9.02 -17.77 43.04
C MET A 1 -7.65 -17.11 42.95
N GLN A 2 -7.04 -17.08 41.77
CA GLN A 2 -5.77 -16.39 41.57
C GLN A 2 -6.11 -14.93 41.30
N GLN A 3 -5.80 -14.05 42.24
CA GLN A 3 -5.90 -12.61 42.05
C GLN A 3 -4.91 -12.23 40.94
N GLY A 4 -5.45 -11.79 39.81
CA GLY A 4 -4.65 -11.09 38.83
C GLY A 4 -4.28 -9.73 39.42
N GLU A 5 -3.04 -9.60 39.89
CA GLU A 5 -2.40 -8.31 40.11
C GLU A 5 -2.18 -7.66 38.73
N GLY A 6 -3.27 -7.17 38.12
CA GLY A 6 -3.15 -6.17 37.08
C GLY A 6 -2.67 -4.91 37.78
N SER A 7 -1.39 -4.57 37.65
CA SER A 7 -0.97 -3.20 37.92
C SER A 7 -1.81 -2.33 37.00
N GLU A 8 -2.73 -1.52 37.56
CA GLU A 8 -3.36 -0.41 36.85
C GLU A 8 -2.23 0.57 36.50
N THR A 9 -1.53 0.27 35.41
CA THR A 9 -0.47 1.12 34.88
C THR A 9 -1.13 2.43 34.49
N GLU A 10 -0.77 3.51 35.19
CA GLU A 10 -1.33 4.83 34.95
C GLU A 10 -1.05 5.25 33.49
N VAL A 11 -2.12 5.51 32.75
CA VAL A 11 -2.06 5.95 31.35
C VAL A 11 -1.90 7.46 31.33
N THR A 12 -0.75 7.93 30.87
CA THR A 12 -0.51 9.37 30.71
C THR A 12 -1.11 9.87 29.39
N TRP A 13 -1.26 11.18 29.27
CA TRP A 13 -1.70 11.79 28.01
C TRP A 13 -0.76 11.47 26.84
N GLU A 14 0.55 11.43 27.08
CA GLU A 14 1.55 11.07 26.06
C GLU A 14 1.38 9.62 25.59
N ASP A 15 1.08 8.69 26.49
CA ASP A 15 0.80 7.30 26.09
C ASP A 15 -0.43 7.23 25.19
N GLN A 16 -1.50 7.95 25.56
CA GLN A 16 -2.71 7.98 24.74
C GLN A 16 -2.45 8.59 23.37
N GLN A 17 -1.57 9.58 23.26
CA GLN A 17 -1.13 10.10 21.97
C GLN A 17 -0.37 9.05 21.15
N ASN A 18 0.52 8.29 21.78
CA ASN A 18 1.26 7.21 21.12
C ASN A 18 0.34 6.09 20.66
N ILE A 19 -0.65 5.69 21.46
CA ILE A 19 -1.69 4.72 21.10
C ILE A 19 -2.50 5.23 19.90
N ASN A 20 -2.97 6.48 19.95
CA ASN A 20 -3.73 7.06 18.85
C ASN A 20 -2.88 7.20 17.57
N LYS A 21 -1.59 7.50 17.71
CA LYS A 21 -0.65 7.57 16.59
C LYS A 21 -0.43 6.19 15.98
N PHE A 22 -0.25 5.16 16.80
CA PHE A 22 -0.13 3.77 16.34
C PHE A 22 -1.37 3.37 15.54
N GLY A 23 -2.58 3.63 16.06
CA GLY A 23 -3.82 3.30 15.33
C GLY A 23 -3.93 4.01 13.97
N ARG A 24 -3.51 5.28 13.86
CA ARG A 24 -3.48 5.99 12.58
C ARG A 24 -2.46 5.40 11.60
N LEU A 25 -1.26 5.06 12.09
CA LEU A 25 -0.23 4.45 11.27
C LEU A 25 -0.65 3.06 10.78
N ASN A 26 -1.33 2.30 11.63
CA ASN A 26 -1.86 0.98 11.29
C ASN A 26 -2.90 1.04 10.16
N ASN A 27 -3.88 1.95 10.28
CA ASN A 27 -4.84 2.18 9.19
C ASN A 27 -4.13 2.59 7.90
N ARG A 28 -3.15 3.50 7.99
CA ARG A 28 -2.37 3.92 6.82
C ARG A 28 -1.56 2.77 6.22
N PHE A 29 -1.04 1.87 7.04
CA PHE A 29 -0.31 0.70 6.57
C PHE A 29 -1.20 -0.18 5.70
N HIS A 30 -2.42 -0.50 6.12
CA HIS A 30 -3.35 -1.29 5.29
C HIS A 30 -3.75 -0.60 4.00
N GLU A 31 -4.04 0.71 4.05
CA GLU A 31 -4.30 1.49 2.83
C GLU A 31 -3.12 1.36 1.85
N LEU A 32 -1.89 1.44 2.36
CA LEU A 32 -0.69 1.25 1.54
C LEU A 32 -0.54 -0.18 1.02
N GLU A 33 -0.93 -1.20 1.78
CA GLU A 33 -0.93 -2.59 1.29
C GLU A 33 -1.90 -2.78 0.12
N ASP A 34 -3.11 -2.24 0.24
CA ASP A 34 -4.11 -2.27 -0.83
C ASP A 34 -3.63 -1.48 -2.06
N ASP A 35 -3.08 -0.28 -1.86
CA ASP A 35 -2.55 0.56 -2.94
C ASP A 35 -1.37 -0.12 -3.67
N VAL A 36 -0.46 -0.76 -2.93
CA VAL A 36 0.66 -1.54 -3.50
C VAL A 36 0.13 -2.71 -4.32
N LYS A 37 -0.88 -3.43 -3.81
CA LYS A 37 -1.50 -4.54 -4.52
C LYS A 37 -2.14 -4.08 -5.82
N ILE A 38 -2.92 -3.00 -5.79
CA ILE A 38 -3.57 -2.42 -6.98
C ILE A 38 -2.52 -1.97 -8.00
N ALA A 39 -1.43 -1.33 -7.55
CA ALA A 39 -0.36 -0.90 -8.44
C ALA A 39 0.35 -2.09 -9.11
N LYS A 40 0.58 -3.18 -8.38
CA LYS A 40 1.14 -4.44 -8.93
C LYS A 40 0.22 -5.05 -9.97
N GLU A 41 -1.06 -5.22 -9.64
CA GLU A 41 -2.07 -5.73 -10.57
C GLU A 41 -2.18 -4.84 -11.83
N THR A 42 -2.05 -3.52 -11.68
CA THR A 42 -2.05 -2.58 -12.82
C THR A 42 -0.83 -2.79 -13.71
N ASN A 43 0.36 -2.94 -13.13
CA ASN A 43 1.58 -3.23 -13.89
C ASN A 43 1.49 -4.56 -14.64
N ASP A 44 0.99 -5.62 -13.99
CA ASP A 44 0.80 -6.93 -14.61
C ASP A 44 -0.17 -6.84 -15.79
N ASN A 45 -1.31 -6.14 -15.62
CA ASN A 45 -2.27 -5.91 -16.70
C ASN A 45 -1.68 -5.12 -17.88
N LEU A 46 -0.80 -4.13 -17.60
CA LEU A 46 -0.11 -3.37 -18.65
C LEU A 46 0.92 -4.23 -19.38
N GLU A 47 1.58 -5.15 -18.68
CA GLU A 47 2.50 -6.12 -19.28
C GLU A 47 1.75 -7.09 -20.20
N ASP A 48 0.62 -7.63 -19.74
CA ASP A 48 -0.25 -8.49 -20.54
C ASP A 48 -0.77 -7.75 -21.78
N ALA A 49 -1.24 -6.50 -21.63
CA ALA A 49 -1.68 -5.68 -22.75
C ALA A 49 -0.56 -5.41 -23.77
N SER A 50 0.66 -5.18 -23.29
CA SER A 50 1.84 -5.00 -24.13
C SER A 50 2.16 -6.28 -24.92
N ASN A 51 2.07 -7.44 -24.28
CA ASN A 51 2.33 -8.73 -24.91
C ASN A 51 1.29 -9.06 -25.98
N GLU A 52 0.00 -8.79 -25.72
CA GLU A 52 -1.07 -8.94 -26.71
C GLU A 52 -0.91 -7.97 -27.89
N LEU A 53 -0.46 -6.74 -27.64
CA LEU A 53 -0.21 -5.76 -28.69
C LEU A 53 0.90 -6.22 -29.64
N ILE A 54 1.94 -6.90 -29.14
CA ILE A 54 3.01 -7.47 -29.97
C ILE A 54 2.45 -8.55 -30.93
N LEU A 55 1.47 -9.34 -30.49
CA LEU A 55 0.89 -10.44 -31.26
C LEU A 55 -0.09 -10.00 -32.34
N THR A 56 -0.61 -8.76 -32.31
CA THR A 56 -1.55 -8.30 -33.33
C THR A 56 -0.86 -7.84 -34.62
N ASP A 57 -1.43 -8.26 -35.74
CA ASP A 57 -1.08 -7.80 -37.10
C ASP A 57 -1.81 -6.49 -37.49
N GLU A 58 -2.67 -5.95 -36.62
CA GLU A 58 -3.40 -4.71 -36.89
C GLU A 58 -2.50 -3.47 -36.71
N GLU A 59 -2.48 -2.58 -37.70
CA GLU A 59 -1.75 -1.30 -37.62
C GLU A 59 -2.46 -0.26 -36.71
N VAL A 60 -3.75 -0.46 -36.45
CA VAL A 60 -4.59 0.43 -35.65
C VAL A 60 -5.41 -0.40 -34.69
N VAL A 61 -5.33 -0.09 -33.40
CA VAL A 61 -6.03 -0.81 -32.33
C VAL A 61 -7.03 0.07 -31.62
N ARG A 62 -7.98 -0.54 -30.90
CA ARG A 62 -8.94 0.17 -30.06
C ARG A 62 -8.37 0.40 -28.67
N PHE A 63 -8.00 1.64 -28.38
CA PHE A 63 -7.49 2.05 -27.07
C PHE A 63 -8.62 2.64 -26.22
N GLN A 64 -8.78 2.16 -24.99
CA GLN A 64 -9.81 2.64 -24.06
C GLN A 64 -9.36 3.92 -23.34
N ILE A 65 -10.20 4.96 -23.36
CA ILE A 65 -10.00 6.21 -22.63
C ILE A 65 -11.28 6.49 -21.83
N GLY A 66 -11.23 6.25 -20.53
CA GLY A 66 -12.41 6.31 -19.68
C GLY A 66 -13.46 5.28 -20.13
N GLU A 67 -14.60 5.77 -20.64
CA GLU A 67 -15.73 4.93 -21.07
C GLU A 67 -15.82 4.73 -22.59
N VAL A 68 -14.89 5.29 -23.38
CA VAL A 68 -14.91 5.22 -24.85
C VAL A 68 -13.68 4.51 -25.40
N PHE A 69 -13.80 3.99 -26.63
CA PHE A 69 -12.67 3.43 -27.39
C PHE A 69 -12.34 4.32 -28.58
N ALA A 70 -11.07 4.66 -28.73
CA ALA A 70 -10.52 5.38 -29.88
C ALA A 70 -9.69 4.43 -30.75
N HIS A 71 -9.74 4.60 -32.07
CA HIS A 71 -8.82 3.93 -32.98
C HIS A 71 -7.49 4.69 -32.95
N VAL A 72 -6.43 4.03 -32.51
CA VAL A 72 -5.11 4.64 -32.30
C VAL A 72 -4.06 3.77 -33.01
N PRO A 73 -3.07 4.36 -33.70
CA PRO A 73 -1.97 3.61 -34.30
C PRO A 73 -1.26 2.74 -33.26
N LYS A 74 -0.88 1.53 -33.66
CA LYS A 74 -0.21 0.56 -32.78
C LYS A 74 1.00 1.16 -32.06
N ASP A 75 1.92 1.79 -32.80
CA ASP A 75 3.14 2.41 -32.28
C ASP A 75 2.83 3.47 -31.18
N GLU A 76 1.76 4.24 -31.35
CA GLU A 76 1.36 5.24 -30.34
C GLU A 76 0.81 4.56 -29.07
N VAL A 77 0.14 3.41 -29.21
CA VAL A 77 -0.35 2.64 -28.07
C VAL A 77 0.82 1.96 -27.34
N GLU A 78 1.83 1.47 -28.05
CA GLU A 78 3.06 0.93 -27.46
C GLU A 78 3.74 2.00 -26.58
N ASP A 79 3.95 3.20 -27.12
CA ASP A 79 4.52 4.34 -26.37
C ASP A 79 3.69 4.71 -25.13
N LYS A 80 2.36 4.70 -25.25
CA LYS A 80 1.46 4.99 -24.12
C LYS A 80 1.54 3.92 -23.04
N ILE A 81 1.55 2.64 -23.40
CA ILE A 81 1.65 1.53 -22.45
C ILE A 81 2.98 1.62 -21.70
N GLU A 82 4.09 1.91 -22.40
CA GLU A 82 5.40 2.05 -21.78
C GLU A 82 5.43 3.22 -20.77
N GLN A 83 4.89 4.38 -21.14
CA GLN A 83 4.75 5.52 -20.22
C GLN A 83 3.88 5.17 -19.00
N MET A 84 2.79 4.44 -19.20
CA MET A 84 1.91 4.02 -18.11
C MET A 84 2.62 3.03 -17.16
N LYS A 85 3.43 2.11 -17.69
CA LYS A 85 4.27 1.20 -16.88
C LYS A 85 5.32 1.96 -16.08
N GLU A 86 6.01 2.93 -16.69
CA GLU A 86 7.00 3.74 -15.99
C GLU A 86 6.37 4.52 -14.83
N VAL A 87 5.26 5.22 -15.09
CA VAL A 87 4.54 5.98 -14.06
C VAL A 87 4.02 5.08 -12.93
N THR A 88 3.45 3.94 -13.28
CA THR A 88 2.90 2.98 -12.30
C THR A 88 4.02 2.35 -11.47
N SER A 89 5.17 2.05 -12.08
CA SER A 89 6.34 1.50 -11.38
C SER A 89 6.97 2.51 -10.43
N GLN A 90 7.11 3.78 -10.83
CA GLN A 90 7.56 4.86 -9.93
C GLN A 90 6.58 5.10 -8.78
N LYS A 91 5.27 4.97 -9.03
CA LYS A 91 4.25 5.05 -7.98
C LYS A 91 4.39 3.87 -7.02
N LEU A 92 4.60 2.66 -7.53
CA LEU A 92 4.78 1.46 -6.73
C LEU A 92 6.00 1.59 -5.80
N GLU A 93 7.14 2.03 -6.32
CA GLU A 93 8.36 2.27 -5.53
C GLU A 93 8.09 3.23 -4.36
N LYS A 94 7.44 4.37 -4.62
CA LYS A 94 7.09 5.34 -3.57
C LYS A 94 6.13 4.78 -2.53
N LEU A 95 5.15 3.96 -2.94
CA LEU A 95 4.22 3.32 -2.01
C LEU A 95 4.93 2.28 -1.13
N GLU A 96 5.87 1.52 -1.69
CA GLU A 96 6.68 0.57 -0.93
C GLU A 96 7.62 1.29 0.06
N GLU A 97 8.26 2.38 -0.34
CA GLU A 97 9.06 3.23 0.57
C GLU A 97 8.22 3.81 1.72
N GLU A 98 7.02 4.32 1.42
CA GLU A 98 6.11 4.84 2.45
C GLU A 98 5.67 3.73 3.40
N LYS A 99 5.33 2.55 2.86
CA LYS A 99 4.93 1.38 3.65
C LYS A 99 6.04 0.96 4.62
N GLU A 100 7.29 0.90 4.15
CA GLU A 100 8.44 0.58 5.01
C GLU A 100 8.65 1.63 6.11
N SER A 101 8.51 2.92 5.78
CA SER A 101 8.61 4.01 6.75
C SER A 101 7.53 3.94 7.84
N VAL A 102 6.29 3.65 7.45
CA VAL A 102 5.15 3.49 8.37
C VAL A 102 5.38 2.28 9.28
N LEU A 103 5.81 1.15 8.73
CA LEU A 103 6.12 -0.06 9.49
C LEU A 103 7.25 0.17 10.51
N ALA A 104 8.29 0.93 10.13
CA ALA A 104 9.38 1.29 11.03
C ALA A 104 8.88 2.16 12.20
N GLN A 105 8.03 3.16 11.92
CA GLN A 105 7.42 4.00 12.95
C GLN A 105 6.50 3.22 13.89
N MET A 106 5.69 2.30 13.35
CA MET A 106 4.84 1.41 14.14
C MET A 106 5.67 0.51 15.03
N THR A 107 6.74 -0.07 14.51
CA THR A 107 7.66 -0.95 15.27
C THR A 107 8.25 -0.22 16.48
N GLU A 108 8.67 1.03 16.30
CA GLU A 108 9.22 1.83 17.41
C GLU A 108 8.15 2.17 18.45
N LEU A 109 6.97 2.62 18.02
CA LEU A 109 5.85 2.89 18.93
C LEU A 109 5.41 1.63 19.69
N LYS A 110 5.38 0.48 19.02
CA LYS A 110 5.04 -0.81 19.61
C LYS A 110 6.01 -1.16 20.75
N LYS A 111 7.32 -0.98 20.55
CA LYS A 111 8.33 -1.17 21.63
C LYS A 111 8.08 -0.25 22.82
N ILE A 112 7.84 1.03 22.57
CA ILE A 112 7.58 2.03 23.63
C ILE A 112 6.34 1.63 24.45
N LEU A 113 5.26 1.28 23.77
CA LEU A 113 3.99 0.93 24.40
C LEU A 113 4.07 -0.40 25.17
N TYR A 114 4.67 -1.45 24.60
CA TYR A 114 4.85 -2.72 25.30
C TYR A 114 5.85 -2.65 26.47
N ALA A 115 6.88 -1.78 26.38
CA ALA A 115 7.81 -1.57 27.50
C ALA A 115 7.09 -1.04 28.75
N LYS A 116 6.06 -0.20 28.56
CA LYS A 116 5.28 0.40 29.64
C LYS A 116 4.09 -0.45 30.08
N PHE A 117 3.29 -0.91 29.12
CA PHE A 117 2.02 -1.58 29.39
C PHE A 117 2.12 -3.10 29.42
N LYS A 118 3.18 -3.71 28.86
CA LYS A 118 3.38 -5.16 28.83
C LYS A 118 2.10 -5.89 28.36
N ASP A 119 1.57 -6.81 29.17
CA ASP A 119 0.39 -7.61 28.87
C ASP A 119 -0.94 -6.83 28.98
N SER A 120 -0.91 -5.57 29.41
CA SER A 120 -2.12 -4.73 29.52
C SER A 120 -2.50 -3.99 28.24
N ILE A 121 -1.70 -4.12 27.17
CA ILE A 121 -2.01 -3.58 25.84
C ILE A 121 -1.91 -4.68 24.78
N ASN A 122 -2.81 -4.65 23.79
CA ASN A 122 -2.69 -5.47 22.59
C ASN A 122 -2.60 -4.57 21.35
N LEU A 123 -1.49 -4.70 20.62
CA LEU A 123 -1.19 -3.98 19.38
C LEU A 123 -0.89 -4.96 18.24
N GLU A 124 -1.14 -6.26 18.44
CA GLU A 124 -1.13 -7.25 17.37
C GLU A 124 -2.45 -7.20 16.60
N GLU A 125 -2.39 -7.50 15.31
CA GLU A 125 -3.56 -7.69 14.47
C GLU A 125 -3.90 -9.18 14.37
N ASP A 126 -5.19 -9.50 14.27
CA ASP A 126 -5.70 -10.84 13.92
C ASP A 126 -5.60 -11.10 12.40
#